data_AF-A0A2H9T8V4-F1
#
_entry.id   AF-A0A2H9T8V4-F1
#
_cell.length_a   1.000
_cell.length_b   1.000
_cell.length_c   1.000
_cell.angle_alpha   90.00
_cell.angle_beta   90.00
_cell.angle_gamma   90.00
#
_symmetry.space_group_name_H-M   'P 1'
#
loop_
_entity.id
_entity.type
_entity.pdbx_description
1 polymer ?
#
loop_
_entity_poly.entity_id
_entity_poly.type
_entity_poly.pdbx_seq_one_letter_code
_entity_poly.pdbx_strand_id
1 'polypeptide(L)'
;MYLPKHFKTQELVPPEVYNRLNEKALTMMDDRVLITLDQLREQFGPTTVNDWCFGGHYQQSGLRTTDCEHYSPTSQHTFGRAADCKFHDLDAETVRKEIIKNKLSFPHITFMEDGTHWLHFDVRNCTPIMVWNPETNKLWMV
;
A
#
# COMPACT_ATOMS: atom_id res chain seq x y z
N MET A 1 7.62 7.90 -14.48
CA MET A 1 7.63 6.46 -14.19
C MET A 1 8.81 6.20 -13.28
N TYR A 2 8.51 6.08 -12.00
CA TYR A 2 9.44 5.68 -10.97
C TYR A 2 9.60 4.16 -11.01
N LEU A 3 10.83 3.67 -10.81
CA LEU A 3 11.11 2.25 -10.68
C LEU A 3 11.50 1.97 -9.22
N PRO A 4 10.71 1.18 -8.48
CA PRO A 4 11.03 0.88 -7.10
C PRO A 4 12.34 0.08 -7.00
N LYS A 5 13.15 0.40 -6.00
CA LYS A 5 14.44 -0.24 -5.72
C LYS A 5 14.26 -1.57 -5.00
N HIS A 6 13.22 -1.67 -4.17
CA HIS A 6 13.06 -2.79 -3.23
C HIS A 6 11.93 -3.76 -3.57
N PHE A 7 11.13 -3.46 -4.59
CA PHE A 7 9.97 -4.26 -4.96
C PHE A 7 10.04 -4.66 -6.43
N LYS A 8 9.71 -5.92 -6.72
CA LYS A 8 9.41 -6.37 -8.08
C LYS A 8 7.99 -5.97 -8.46
N THR A 9 7.71 -5.84 -9.76
CA THR A 9 6.35 -5.59 -10.25
C THR A 9 5.34 -6.61 -9.71
N GLN A 10 5.72 -7.88 -9.62
CA GLN A 10 4.87 -8.96 -9.09
C GLN A 10 4.46 -8.76 -7.62
N GLU A 11 5.29 -8.08 -6.82
CA GLU A 11 4.97 -7.79 -5.42
C GLU A 11 3.91 -6.68 -5.28
N LEU A 12 3.59 -5.98 -6.38
CA LEU A 12 2.75 -4.79 -6.38
C LEU A 12 1.45 -4.96 -7.16
N VAL A 13 1.36 -6.00 -8.01
CA VAL A 13 0.17 -6.29 -8.81
C VAL A 13 -0.27 -7.74 -8.66
N PRO A 14 -1.55 -8.06 -8.93
CA PRO A 14 -2.03 -9.43 -8.93
C PRO A 14 -1.43 -10.29 -10.06
N PRO A 15 -1.39 -11.64 -9.89
CA PRO A 15 -0.85 -12.56 -10.89
C PRO A 15 -1.45 -12.38 -12.28
N GLU A 16 -2.77 -12.20 -12.39
CA GLU A 16 -3.48 -12.05 -13.65
C GLU A 16 -3.09 -10.76 -14.40
N VAL A 17 -2.78 -9.69 -13.67
CA VAL A 17 -2.32 -8.43 -14.25
C VAL A 17 -0.88 -8.59 -14.75
N TYR A 18 0.00 -9.18 -13.94
CA TYR A 18 1.37 -9.45 -14.35
C TYR A 18 1.45 -10.41 -15.52
N ASN A 19 0.65 -11.48 -15.55
CA ASN A 19 0.62 -12.43 -16.66
C ASN A 19 0.19 -11.78 -17.98
N ARG A 20 -0.62 -10.71 -17.93
CA ARG A 20 -1.09 -9.98 -19.11
C ARG A 20 -0.11 -8.91 -19.58
N LEU A 21 0.48 -8.15 -18.66
CA LEU A 21 1.26 -6.95 -18.97
C LEU A 21 2.77 -7.10 -18.70
N ASN A 22 3.17 -8.15 -17.99
CA ASN A 22 4.52 -8.36 -17.47
C ASN A 22 4.98 -7.11 -16.68
N GLU A 23 6.23 -6.68 -16.81
CA GLU A 23 6.75 -5.46 -16.19
C GLU A 23 5.96 -4.18 -16.54
N LYS A 24 5.21 -4.14 -17.65
CA LYS A 24 4.34 -3.00 -17.96
C LYS A 24 3.18 -2.87 -16.98
N ALA A 25 2.85 -3.89 -16.19
CA ALA A 25 1.85 -3.78 -15.15
C ALA A 25 2.17 -2.66 -14.14
N LEU A 26 3.46 -2.34 -13.94
CA LEU A 26 3.87 -1.25 -13.07
C LEU A 26 3.31 0.11 -13.51
N THR A 27 3.00 0.30 -14.80
CA THR A 27 2.40 1.56 -15.28
C THR A 27 0.97 1.79 -14.78
N MET A 28 0.37 0.78 -14.13
CA MET A 28 -0.93 0.91 -13.47
C MET A 28 -0.82 1.47 -12.05
N MET A 29 0.40 1.55 -11.50
CA MET A 29 0.66 2.06 -10.17
C MET A 29 0.97 3.56 -10.22
N ASP A 30 0.50 4.30 -9.22
CA ASP A 30 0.85 5.70 -9.03
C ASP A 30 2.30 5.81 -8.52
N ASP A 31 3.13 6.61 -9.19
CA ASP A 31 4.55 6.79 -8.83
C ASP A 31 4.71 7.20 -7.35
N ARG A 32 3.75 7.90 -6.75
CA ARG A 32 3.79 8.30 -5.33
C ARG A 32 3.67 7.12 -4.38
N VAL A 33 2.84 6.12 -4.70
CA VAL A 33 2.75 4.88 -3.90
C VAL A 33 4.08 4.14 -3.98
N LEU A 34 4.67 4.04 -5.17
CA LEU A 34 5.94 3.36 -5.38
C LEU A 34 7.07 4.00 -4.58
N ILE A 35 7.16 5.33 -4.61
CA ILE A 35 8.13 6.10 -3.80
C ILE A 35 7.91 5.84 -2.31
N THR A 36 6.66 5.90 -1.83
CA THR A 36 6.36 5.65 -0.42
C THR A 36 6.68 4.23 0.00
N LEU A 37 6.44 3.23 -0.84
CA LEU A 37 6.79 1.84 -0.55
C LEU A 37 8.30 1.67 -0.35
N ASP A 38 9.13 2.26 -1.21
CA ASP A 38 10.58 2.25 -1.02
C ASP A 38 10.98 2.97 0.27
N GLN A 39 10.41 4.13 0.58
CA GLN A 39 10.67 4.83 1.84
C GLN A 39 10.31 3.99 3.07
N LEU A 40 9.16 3.31 3.04
CA LEU A 40 8.74 2.40 4.10
C LEU A 40 9.72 1.23 4.26
N ARG A 41 10.19 0.65 3.15
CA ARG A 41 11.19 -0.43 3.18
C ARG A 41 12.55 0.04 3.70
N GLU A 42 13.01 1.21 3.25
CA GLU A 42 14.27 1.82 3.69
C GLU A 42 14.25 2.14 5.19
N GLN A 43 13.11 2.59 5.71
CA GLN A 43 12.99 3.01 7.11
C GLN A 43 12.64 1.86 8.09
N PHE A 44 11.79 0.92 7.68
CA PHE A 44 11.22 -0.10 8.58
C PHE A 44 11.68 -1.52 8.28
N GLY A 45 12.53 -1.72 7.26
CA GLY A 45 13.08 -3.03 6.91
C GLY A 45 12.17 -3.85 6.00
N PRO A 46 12.23 -5.19 6.06
CA PRO A 46 11.45 -6.05 5.17
C PRO A 46 9.93 -5.84 5.27
N THR A 47 9.33 -5.46 4.15
CA THR A 47 7.92 -5.13 3.98
C THR A 47 7.30 -5.94 2.83
N THR A 48 6.30 -6.74 3.13
CA THR A 48 5.53 -7.51 2.15
C THR A 48 4.28 -6.74 1.73
N VAL A 49 4.05 -6.61 0.42
CA VAL A 49 2.77 -6.16 -0.14
C VAL A 49 2.02 -7.39 -0.64
N ASN A 50 2.39 -7.90 -1.82
CA ASN A 50 2.06 -9.24 -2.28
C ASN A 50 3.26 -10.19 -2.13
N ASP A 51 2.99 -11.48 -1.93
CA ASP A 51 4.01 -12.53 -1.80
C ASP A 51 3.76 -13.74 -2.72
N TRP A 52 2.74 -13.69 -3.58
CA TRP A 52 2.38 -14.79 -4.48
C TRP A 52 3.49 -15.24 -5.41
N CYS A 53 4.37 -14.33 -5.83
CA CYS A 53 5.52 -14.65 -6.67
C CYS A 53 6.61 -15.45 -5.93
N PHE A 54 6.49 -15.54 -4.60
CA PHE A 54 7.30 -16.36 -3.71
C PHE A 54 6.52 -17.58 -3.16
N GLY A 55 5.32 -17.85 -3.68
CA GLY A 55 4.45 -18.95 -3.24
C GLY A 55 3.58 -18.65 -2.02
N GLY A 56 3.48 -17.38 -1.60
CA GLY A 56 2.61 -16.95 -0.51
C GLY A 56 1.14 -16.73 -0.90
N HIS A 57 0.38 -16.13 0.01
CA HIS A 57 -1.09 -16.01 -0.08
C HIS A 57 -1.59 -14.61 -0.45
N TYR A 58 -0.78 -13.56 -0.33
CA TYR A 58 -1.13 -12.19 -0.63
C TYR A 58 -0.99 -11.91 -2.13
N GLN A 59 -2.15 -11.67 -2.77
CA GLN A 59 -2.24 -11.44 -4.22
C GLN A 59 -2.74 -10.04 -4.59
N GLN A 60 -3.47 -9.41 -3.68
CA GLN A 60 -4.35 -8.26 -3.95
C GLN A 60 -4.14 -7.14 -2.90
N SER A 61 -2.90 -6.97 -2.44
CA SER A 61 -2.51 -5.95 -1.42
C SER A 61 -1.89 -4.69 -2.01
N GLY A 62 -1.52 -4.70 -3.31
CA GLY A 62 -1.11 -3.51 -4.06
C GLY A 62 -2.26 -3.05 -4.97
N LEU A 63 -2.13 -3.23 -6.27
CA LEU A 63 -3.27 -3.12 -7.18
C LEU A 63 -4.34 -4.19 -6.83
N ARG A 64 -5.62 -3.81 -6.87
CA ARG A 64 -6.75 -4.76 -6.76
C ARG A 64 -7.58 -4.82 -8.03
N THR A 65 -7.98 -6.02 -8.40
CA THR A 65 -8.88 -6.30 -9.53
C THR A 65 -10.27 -6.67 -9.03
N THR A 66 -11.24 -6.74 -9.94
CA THR A 66 -12.65 -7.07 -9.67
C THR A 66 -12.85 -8.44 -9.04
N ASP A 67 -11.87 -9.34 -9.18
CA ASP A 67 -11.93 -10.72 -8.68
C ASP A 67 -11.60 -10.81 -7.18
N CYS A 68 -11.18 -9.70 -6.55
CA CYS A 68 -10.97 -9.62 -5.11
C CYS A 68 -12.30 -9.51 -4.36
N GLU A 69 -12.48 -10.30 -3.29
CA GLU A 69 -13.64 -10.20 -2.39
C GLU A 69 -13.82 -8.78 -1.81
N HIS A 70 -12.71 -8.09 -1.53
CA HIS A 70 -12.70 -6.73 -1.00
C HIS A 70 -12.59 -5.65 -2.09
N TYR A 71 -12.93 -5.98 -3.33
CA TYR A 71 -12.96 -5.02 -4.42
C TYR A 71 -14.02 -3.94 -4.18
N SER A 72 -13.66 -2.70 -4.50
CA SER A 72 -14.62 -1.60 -4.62
C SER A 72 -14.20 -0.71 -5.80
N PRO A 73 -15.14 -0.30 -6.67
CA PRO A 73 -14.83 0.53 -7.83
C PRO A 73 -14.28 1.92 -7.46
N THR A 74 -14.47 2.36 -6.21
CA THR A 74 -13.97 3.65 -5.71
C THR A 74 -12.74 3.51 -4.80
N SER A 75 -12.28 2.28 -4.53
CA SER A 75 -11.10 2.02 -3.70
C SER A 75 -9.82 2.54 -4.35
N GLN A 76 -8.88 3.03 -3.55
CA GLN A 76 -7.57 3.46 -4.05
C GLN A 76 -6.72 2.29 -4.55
N HIS A 77 -6.93 1.07 -4.07
CA HIS A 77 -6.26 -0.11 -4.64
C HIS A 77 -6.66 -0.35 -6.11
N THR A 78 -7.92 -0.05 -6.48
CA THR A 78 -8.42 -0.20 -7.86
C THR A 78 -7.68 0.72 -8.83
N PHE A 79 -7.18 1.86 -8.33
CA PHE A 79 -6.46 2.85 -9.12
C PHE A 79 -4.93 2.74 -9.00
N GLY A 80 -4.41 1.69 -8.34
CA GLY A 80 -2.96 1.56 -8.08
C GLY A 80 -2.42 2.65 -7.15
N ARG A 81 -3.28 3.18 -6.28
CA ARG A 81 -3.00 4.33 -5.38
C ARG A 81 -2.89 3.97 -3.90
N ALA A 82 -2.98 2.69 -3.56
CA ALA A 82 -2.90 2.19 -2.19
C ALA A 82 -2.02 0.95 -2.09
N ALA A 83 -1.57 0.66 -0.88
CA ALA A 83 -0.93 -0.60 -0.54
C ALA A 83 -1.24 -1.02 0.90
N ASP A 84 -1.34 -2.33 1.10
CA ASP A 84 -1.42 -2.97 2.41
C ASP A 84 -0.07 -3.60 2.75
N CYS A 85 0.70 -2.95 3.61
CA CYS A 85 2.06 -3.34 3.96
C CYS A 85 2.10 -4.21 5.23
N LYS A 86 2.78 -5.35 5.15
CA LYS A 86 3.06 -6.26 6.27
C LYS A 86 4.55 -6.20 6.57
N PHE A 87 4.91 -5.67 7.73
CA PHE A 87 6.30 -5.52 8.14
C PHE A 87 6.75 -6.77 8.89
N HIS A 88 7.99 -7.20 8.66
CA HIS A 88 8.54 -8.39 9.31
C HIS A 88 8.95 -8.12 10.77
N ASP A 89 9.59 -6.97 11.00
CA ASP A 89 10.26 -6.67 12.28
C ASP A 89 9.43 -5.76 13.20
N LEU A 90 8.35 -5.18 12.69
CA LEU A 90 7.50 -4.21 13.38
C LEU A 90 6.02 -4.54 13.16
N ASP A 91 5.19 -4.20 14.13
CA ASP A 91 3.73 -4.22 13.94
C ASP A 91 3.24 -2.95 13.23
N ALA A 92 2.11 -3.05 12.54
CA ALA A 92 1.55 -1.94 11.76
C ALA A 92 1.18 -0.73 12.62
N GLU A 93 0.85 -0.92 13.90
CA GLU A 93 0.49 0.16 14.79
C GLU A 93 1.70 1.01 15.20
N THR A 94 2.84 0.37 15.46
CA THR A 94 4.13 1.05 15.65
C THR A 94 4.51 1.86 14.42
N VAL A 95 4.33 1.30 13.21
CA VAL A 95 4.62 2.02 11.95
C VAL A 95 3.69 3.23 11.75
N ARG A 96 2.37 3.09 11.98
CA ARG A 96 1.41 4.21 11.91
C ARG A 96 1.82 5.38 12.80
N LYS A 97 2.21 5.10 14.04
CA LYS A 97 2.65 6.11 15.01
C LYS A 97 3.90 6.85 14.53
N GLU A 98 4.88 6.13 13.98
CA GLU A 98 6.10 6.74 13.45
C GLU A 98 5.84 7.60 12.20
N ILE A 99 4.91 7.20 11.33
CA ILE A 99 4.47 8.02 10.19
C ILE A 99 3.82 9.32 10.69
N ILE A 100 2.91 9.25 11.66
CA ILE A 100 2.23 10.43 12.23
C ILE A 100 3.22 11.35 12.95
N LYS A 101 4.23 10.80 13.61
CA LYS A 101 5.29 11.57 14.27
C LYS A 101 6.21 12.25 13.26
N ASN A 102 6.51 11.59 12.14
CA ASN A 102 7.49 12.03 11.14
C ASN A 102 6.85 12.26 9.75
N LYS A 103 5.67 12.90 9.69
CA LYS A 103 4.89 13.06 8.44
C LYS A 103 5.66 13.68 7.29
N LEU A 104 6.60 14.57 7.59
CA LEU A 104 7.43 15.23 6.58
C LEU A 104 8.31 14.23 5.81
N SER A 105 8.66 13.08 6.40
CA SER A 105 9.38 12.01 5.72
C SER A 105 8.49 11.22 4.76
N PHE A 106 7.17 11.26 4.94
CA PHE A 106 6.17 10.54 4.14
C PHE A 106 5.18 11.50 3.45
N PRO A 107 5.66 12.42 2.59
CA PRO A 107 4.85 13.54 2.07
C PRO A 107 3.71 13.12 1.15
N HIS A 108 3.69 11.87 0.71
CA HIS A 108 2.67 11.34 -0.20
C HIS A 108 1.55 10.58 0.50
N ILE A 109 1.74 10.16 1.76
CA ILE A 109 0.69 9.48 2.51
C ILE A 109 -0.38 10.52 2.85
N THR A 110 -1.61 10.28 2.41
CA THR A 110 -2.75 11.16 2.66
C THR A 110 -3.90 10.45 3.37
N PHE A 111 -3.88 9.12 3.41
CA PHE A 111 -4.86 8.31 4.12
C PHE A 111 -4.20 7.07 4.72
N MET A 112 -4.69 6.63 5.89
CA MET A 112 -4.33 5.36 6.52
C MET A 112 -5.55 4.69 7.18
N GLU A 113 -5.52 3.36 7.29
CA GLU A 113 -6.45 2.62 8.17
C GLU A 113 -5.82 2.36 9.53
N ASP A 114 -6.61 2.57 10.58
CA ASP A 114 -6.31 2.23 11.97
C ASP A 114 -6.88 0.86 12.36
N GLY A 115 -6.28 0.19 13.35
CA GLY A 115 -6.79 -1.09 13.87
C GLY A 115 -6.54 -2.33 13.00
N THR A 116 -5.94 -2.18 11.82
CA THR A 116 -5.58 -3.31 10.95
C THR A 116 -4.20 -3.89 11.30
N HIS A 117 -4.02 -5.21 11.08
CA HIS A 117 -2.72 -5.89 11.30
C HIS A 117 -1.65 -5.54 10.25
N TRP A 118 -2.06 -4.99 9.10
CA TRP A 118 -1.19 -4.39 8.09
C TRP A 118 -1.33 -2.88 8.12
N LEU A 119 -0.35 -2.15 7.59
CA LEU A 119 -0.51 -0.73 7.30
C LEU A 119 -1.21 -0.61 5.95
N HIS A 120 -2.48 -0.21 5.96
CA HIS A 120 -3.09 0.36 4.76
C HIS A 120 -2.69 1.83 4.66
N PHE A 121 -2.17 2.25 3.51
CA PHE A 121 -2.01 3.65 3.19
C PHE A 121 -2.40 3.91 1.72
N ASP A 122 -2.74 5.16 1.43
CA ASP A 122 -2.90 5.61 0.05
C ASP A 122 -2.52 7.08 -0.16
N VAL A 123 -2.51 7.45 -1.44
CA VAL A 123 -2.11 8.78 -1.96
C VAL A 123 -3.30 9.55 -2.54
N ARG A 124 -4.52 9.33 -2.02
CA ARG A 124 -5.73 10.03 -2.45
C ARG A 124 -5.56 11.55 -2.31
N ASN A 125 -6.32 12.32 -3.10
CA ASN A 125 -6.15 13.77 -3.11
C ASN A 125 -6.84 14.44 -1.90
N CYS A 126 -6.25 14.33 -0.71
CA CYS A 126 -6.76 14.97 0.50
C CYS A 126 -5.62 15.46 1.40
N THR A 127 -5.88 16.55 2.11
CA THR A 127 -5.02 17.08 3.18
C THR A 127 -5.92 17.62 4.30
N PRO A 128 -5.54 17.50 5.59
CA PRO A 128 -4.39 16.75 6.13
C PRO A 128 -4.55 15.23 5.96
N ILE A 129 -3.66 14.44 6.55
CA ILE A 129 -3.78 12.96 6.53
C ILE A 129 -5.08 12.56 7.23
N MET A 130 -5.91 11.78 6.54
CA MET A 130 -7.12 11.20 7.10
C MET A 130 -6.84 9.79 7.62
N VAL A 131 -7.39 9.44 8.79
CA VAL A 131 -7.27 8.11 9.37
C VAL A 131 -8.66 7.55 9.63
N TRP A 132 -8.91 6.34 9.15
CA TRP A 132 -10.19 5.65 9.30
C TRP A 132 -10.01 4.33 10.05
N ASN A 133 -10.89 4.04 11.00
CA ASN A 133 -10.92 2.75 11.68
C ASN A 133 -12.13 1.94 11.17
N PRO A 134 -11.91 0.78 10.51
CA PRO A 134 -12.98 0.00 9.88
C PRO A 134 -13.93 -0.65 10.90
N GLU A 135 -13.45 -0.99 12.10
CA GLU A 135 -14.28 -1.63 13.14
C GLU A 135 -15.26 -0.65 13.79
N THR A 136 -14.79 0.56 14.09
CA THR A 136 -15.58 1.60 14.76
C THR A 136 -16.26 2.55 13.78
N ASN A 137 -15.93 2.45 12.50
CA ASN A 137 -16.32 3.36 11.43
C ASN A 137 -16.06 4.85 11.74
N LYS A 138 -14.95 5.13 12.46
CA LYS A 138 -14.54 6.50 12.81
C LYS A 138 -13.52 7.01 11.80
N LEU A 139 -13.68 8.27 11.40
CA LEU A 139 -12.76 9.00 10.53
C LEU A 139 -12.29 10.26 11.27
N TRP A 140 -10.98 10.50 11.30
CA TRP A 140 -10.40 11.71 11.86
C TRP A 140 -9.20 12.18 11.04
N MET A 141 -8.74 13.39 11.34
CA MET A 141 -7.58 14.00 10.72
C MET A 141 -6.42 13.97 11.70
N VAL A 142 -5.21 13.67 11.21
CA VAL A 142 -3.99 13.69 12.03
C VAL A 142 -3.03 14.78 11.60
#